data_AF-A0A960WXZ0-F1
#
_entry.id   AF-A0A960WXZ0-F1
#
_cell.length_a   1.000
_cell.length_b   1.000
_cell.length_c   1.000
_cell.angle_alpha   90.00
_cell.angle_beta   90.00
_cell.angle_gamma   90.00
#
_symmetry.space_group_name_H-M   'P 1'
#
loop_
_entity.id
_entity.type
_entity.pdbx_description
1 polymer ?
#
loop_
_entity_poly.entity_id
_entity_poly.type
_entity_poly.pdbx_seq_one_letter_code
_entity_poly.pdbx_strand_id
1 'polypeptide(L)'
;AYLGFLGTNPRFQAVLRGEQLTKEEELSRSQQQAKLQEIMQLLSDDDATRFFKLRVRCMDLLNLRQTLDGVASSAGMNNFRTESLDKMLWLFLKLLHQKAGIERFMSTTRRGQIEFEMAEAESQLERIREHSPERLVKSIEEKIDTMKDRLANFDRAQESLDLTMAELDKTEQKINHICETGLTGMDSDDLSIQIDSISDTLRTSDQQIVPPGLRSILDDEAPPSFITTAASMQPQ
;
A
#
# COMPACT_ATOMS: atom_id res chain seq x y z
N ALA A 1 -0.95 55.36 -5.66
CA ALA A 1 -0.17 54.35 -4.90
C ALA A 1 -1.00 53.79 -3.73
N TYR A 2 -2.13 53.14 -4.00
CA TYR A 2 -3.04 52.61 -2.95
C TYR A 2 -2.99 51.07 -2.86
N LEU A 3 -2.60 50.39 -3.94
CA LEU A 3 -2.46 48.93 -3.99
C LEU A 3 -1.23 48.39 -3.24
N GLY A 4 -0.15 49.18 -3.12
CA GLY A 4 1.05 48.77 -2.38
C GLY A 4 0.89 48.76 -0.86
N PHE A 5 -0.05 49.56 -0.31
CA PHE A 5 -0.28 49.65 1.13
C PHE A 5 -1.26 48.57 1.65
N LEU A 6 -2.07 47.97 0.76
CA LEU A 6 -2.96 46.85 1.13
C LEU A 6 -2.19 45.54 1.32
N GLY A 7 -1.08 45.33 0.61
CA GLY A 7 -0.25 44.12 0.72
C GLY A 7 0.51 43.99 2.06
N THR A 8 0.66 45.06 2.83
CA THR A 8 1.32 45.07 4.14
C THR A 8 0.35 45.01 5.32
N ASN A 9 -0.97 45.00 5.07
CA ASN A 9 -1.97 44.93 6.13
C ASN A 9 -2.04 43.50 6.72
N PRO A 10 -1.84 43.32 8.03
CA PRO A 10 -1.78 42.00 8.66
C PRO A 10 -3.09 41.20 8.52
N ARG A 11 -4.25 41.86 8.44
CA ARG A 11 -5.53 41.17 8.19
C ARG A 11 -5.65 40.67 6.75
N PHE A 12 -5.16 41.44 5.78
CA PHE A 12 -5.16 41.04 4.37
C PHE A 12 -4.15 39.90 4.11
N GLN A 13 -2.99 39.93 4.76
CA GLN A 13 -2.03 38.81 4.72
C GLN A 13 -2.56 37.55 5.38
N ALA A 14 -3.33 37.67 6.47
CA ALA A 14 -3.98 36.52 7.11
C ALA A 14 -5.03 35.87 6.20
N VAL A 15 -5.83 36.67 5.48
CA VAL A 15 -6.79 36.17 4.49
C VAL A 15 -6.09 35.54 3.30
N LEU A 16 -5.06 36.19 2.74
CA LEU A 16 -4.28 35.61 1.63
C LEU A 16 -3.56 34.32 2.02
N ARG A 17 -2.99 34.24 3.22
CA ARG A 17 -2.41 32.99 3.75
C ARG A 17 -3.49 31.94 3.95
N GLY A 18 -4.67 32.32 4.46
CA GLY A 18 -5.81 31.42 4.58
C GLY A 18 -6.28 30.87 3.23
N GLU A 19 -6.38 31.72 2.21
CA GLU A 19 -6.72 31.31 0.84
C GLU A 19 -5.63 30.46 0.17
N GLN A 20 -4.37 30.71 0.48
CA GLN A 20 -3.25 29.87 0.01
C GLN A 20 -3.29 28.50 0.68
N LEU A 21 -3.49 28.46 2.01
CA LEU A 21 -3.63 27.22 2.77
C LEU A 21 -4.83 26.39 2.30
N THR A 22 -6.00 27.00 2.08
CA THR A 22 -7.16 26.26 1.57
C THR A 22 -6.93 25.74 0.15
N LYS A 23 -6.28 26.50 -0.74
CA LYS A 23 -5.91 26.00 -2.07
C LYS A 23 -4.90 24.86 -2.00
N GLU A 24 -3.90 24.96 -1.14
CA GLU A 24 -2.92 23.89 -0.91
C GLU A 24 -3.59 22.62 -0.34
N GLU A 25 -4.54 22.76 0.58
CA GLU A 25 -5.33 21.67 1.14
C GLU A 25 -6.25 21.03 0.09
N GLU A 26 -6.94 21.82 -0.74
CA GLU A 26 -7.79 21.33 -1.83
C GLU A 26 -6.98 20.57 -2.89
N LEU A 27 -5.83 21.11 -3.28
CA LEU A 27 -4.89 20.46 -4.19
C LEU A 27 -4.39 19.14 -3.60
N SER A 28 -3.96 19.13 -2.34
CA SER A 28 -3.48 17.94 -1.64
C SER A 28 -4.57 16.85 -1.56
N ARG A 29 -5.81 17.22 -1.20
CA ARG A 29 -6.95 16.29 -1.18
C ARG A 29 -7.24 15.71 -2.55
N SER A 30 -7.24 16.55 -3.59
CA SER A 30 -7.50 16.09 -4.97
C SER A 30 -6.43 15.10 -5.46
N GLN A 31 -5.16 15.33 -5.12
CA GLN A 31 -4.05 14.44 -5.44
C GLN A 31 -4.15 13.11 -4.69
N GLN A 32 -4.46 13.14 -3.39
CA GLN A 32 -4.70 11.95 -2.59
C GLN A 32 -5.86 11.12 -3.15
N GLN A 33 -6.94 11.77 -3.57
CA GLN A 33 -8.11 11.10 -4.11
C GLN A 33 -7.84 10.47 -5.49
N ALA A 34 -7.07 11.14 -6.34
CA ALA A 34 -6.62 10.59 -7.62
C ALA A 34 -5.74 9.35 -7.43
N LYS A 35 -4.77 9.40 -6.50
CA LYS A 35 -3.92 8.25 -6.16
C LYS A 35 -4.71 7.08 -5.59
N LEU A 36 -5.67 7.37 -4.72
CA LEU A 36 -6.54 6.36 -4.17
C LEU A 36 -7.34 5.65 -5.26
N GLN A 37 -7.85 6.42 -6.22
CA GLN A 37 -8.55 5.88 -7.38
C GLN A 37 -7.61 5.05 -8.26
N GLU A 38 -6.37 5.50 -8.48
CA GLU A 38 -5.34 4.75 -9.21
C GLU A 38 -5.08 3.40 -8.54
N ILE A 39 -4.84 3.38 -7.22
CA ILE A 39 -4.64 2.15 -6.47
C ILE A 39 -5.85 1.22 -6.63
N MET A 40 -7.06 1.72 -6.40
CA MET A 40 -8.31 0.94 -6.52
C MET A 40 -8.50 0.33 -7.91
N GLN A 41 -8.07 1.02 -8.98
CA GLN A 41 -8.16 0.49 -10.36
C GLN A 41 -7.20 -0.66 -10.64
N LEU A 42 -6.09 -0.78 -9.89
CA LEU A 42 -5.15 -1.88 -10.04
C LEU A 42 -5.55 -3.13 -9.25
N LEU A 43 -6.45 -3.01 -8.27
CA LEU A 43 -6.89 -4.13 -7.45
C LEU A 43 -7.79 -5.09 -8.25
N SER A 44 -7.73 -6.36 -7.87
CA SER A 44 -8.72 -7.35 -8.30
C SER A 44 -10.08 -7.10 -7.61
N ASP A 45 -11.16 -7.61 -8.18
CA ASP A 45 -12.51 -7.50 -7.59
C ASP A 45 -12.56 -8.12 -6.17
N ASP A 46 -11.82 -9.22 -5.95
CA ASP A 46 -11.74 -9.87 -4.65
C ASP A 46 -11.00 -9.00 -3.62
N ASP A 47 -9.86 -8.41 -4.00
CA ASP A 47 -9.08 -7.54 -3.13
C ASP A 47 -9.84 -6.25 -2.79
N ALA A 48 -10.53 -5.66 -3.78
CA ALA A 48 -11.39 -4.51 -3.56
C ALA A 48 -12.53 -4.86 -2.59
N THR A 49 -13.19 -6.01 -2.80
CA THR A 49 -14.24 -6.51 -1.90
C THR A 49 -13.72 -6.73 -0.48
N ARG A 50 -12.53 -7.32 -0.34
CA ARG A 50 -11.87 -7.58 0.93
C ARG A 50 -11.60 -6.27 1.68
N PHE A 51 -11.05 -5.27 0.99
CA PHE A 51 -10.85 -3.92 1.54
C PHE A 51 -12.15 -3.28 2.02
N PHE A 52 -13.20 -3.28 1.19
CA PHE A 52 -14.48 -2.67 1.55
C PHE A 52 -15.16 -3.35 2.73
N LYS A 53 -15.13 -4.69 2.79
CA LYS A 53 -15.66 -5.44 3.94
C LYS A 53 -14.97 -5.04 5.23
N LEU A 54 -13.64 -4.94 5.21
CA LEU A 54 -12.86 -4.55 6.38
C LEU A 54 -13.18 -3.11 6.81
N ARG A 55 -13.26 -2.19 5.85
CA ARG A 55 -13.64 -0.79 6.09
C ARG A 55 -15.03 -0.67 6.71
N VAL A 56 -16.04 -1.35 6.15
CA VAL A 56 -17.42 -1.33 6.68
C VAL A 56 -17.43 -1.85 8.11
N ARG A 57 -16.72 -2.95 8.39
CA ARG A 57 -16.61 -3.49 9.75
C ARG A 57 -16.02 -2.48 10.73
N CYS A 58 -14.94 -1.78 10.36
CA CYS A 58 -14.36 -0.72 11.19
C CYS A 58 -15.38 0.40 11.49
N MET A 59 -16.14 0.81 10.48
CA MET A 59 -17.16 1.87 10.60
C MET A 59 -18.32 1.45 11.50
N ASP A 60 -18.87 0.24 11.31
CA ASP A 60 -19.99 -0.28 12.10
C ASP A 60 -19.64 -0.36 13.58
N LEU A 61 -18.39 -0.72 13.89
CA LEU A 61 -17.91 -0.85 15.26
C LEU A 61 -17.68 0.50 15.93
N LEU A 62 -17.16 1.50 15.21
CA LEU A 62 -17.08 2.86 15.72
C LEU A 62 -18.47 3.43 16.00
N ASN A 63 -19.43 3.21 15.09
CA ASN A 63 -20.82 3.63 15.29
C ASN A 63 -21.43 2.96 16.52
N LEU A 64 -21.28 1.63 16.66
CA LEU A 64 -21.77 0.88 17.82
C LEU A 64 -21.18 1.43 19.13
N ARG A 65 -19.88 1.69 19.17
CA ARG A 65 -19.24 2.25 20.36
C ARG A 65 -19.71 3.66 20.69
N GLN A 66 -19.88 4.54 19.70
CA GLN A 66 -20.44 5.88 19.91
C GLN A 66 -21.85 5.81 20.53
N THR A 67 -22.66 4.81 20.17
CA THR A 67 -23.96 4.59 20.80
C THR A 67 -23.87 4.08 22.24
N LEU A 68 -22.84 3.30 22.58
CA LEU A 68 -22.63 2.72 23.92
C LEU A 68 -22.02 3.72 24.91
N ASP A 69 -21.02 4.50 24.49
CA ASP A 69 -20.30 5.45 25.36
C ASP A 69 -21.13 6.72 25.65
N GLY A 70 -22.16 7.01 24.84
CA GLY A 70 -22.97 8.23 24.94
C GLY A 70 -22.16 9.52 24.77
N VAL A 71 -22.70 10.65 25.22
CA VAL A 71 -22.05 11.99 25.14
C VAL A 71 -20.80 12.10 26.06
N ALA A 72 -20.53 11.09 26.89
CA ALA A 72 -19.47 11.11 27.90
C ALA A 72 -18.09 10.70 27.36
N SER A 73 -17.99 10.14 26.15
CA SER A 73 -16.70 9.83 25.53
C SER A 73 -15.99 11.12 25.11
N SER A 74 -14.73 11.31 25.52
CA SER A 74 -13.98 12.50 25.15
C SER A 74 -13.80 12.53 23.63
N ALA A 75 -14.18 13.64 23.00
CA ALA A 75 -14.09 13.80 21.54
C ALA A 75 -12.67 13.51 21.00
N GLY A 76 -11.63 13.77 21.81
CA GLY A 76 -10.24 13.43 21.48
C GLY A 76 -9.99 11.93 21.34
N MET A 77 -10.63 11.10 22.17
CA MET A 77 -10.44 9.65 22.15
C MET A 77 -11.00 8.99 20.90
N ASN A 78 -12.18 9.46 20.46
CA ASN A 78 -12.81 8.96 19.24
C ASN A 78 -12.04 9.37 17.98
N ASN A 79 -11.50 10.60 17.97
CA ASN A 79 -10.65 11.08 16.87
C ASN A 79 -9.37 10.27 16.73
N PHE A 80 -8.70 9.98 17.84
CA PHE A 80 -7.48 9.15 17.84
C PHE A 80 -7.75 7.75 17.26
N ARG A 81 -8.80 7.07 17.74
CA ARG A 81 -9.17 5.73 17.25
C ARG A 81 -9.48 5.73 15.75
N THR A 82 -10.15 6.77 15.27
CA THR A 82 -10.47 6.93 13.85
C THR A 82 -9.20 7.08 13.02
N GLU A 83 -8.26 7.93 13.45
CA GLU A 83 -6.98 8.12 12.78
C GLU A 83 -6.14 6.84 12.75
N SER A 84 -6.08 6.11 13.86
CA SER A 84 -5.37 4.85 13.97
C SER A 84 -5.95 3.76 13.05
N LEU A 85 -7.27 3.67 12.94
CA LEU A 85 -7.92 2.75 12.00
C LEU A 85 -7.72 3.18 10.55
N ASP A 86 -7.77 4.48 10.24
CA ASP A 86 -7.47 5.00 8.90
C ASP A 86 -6.02 4.66 8.48
N LYS A 87 -5.06 4.78 9.40
CA LYS A 87 -3.66 4.35 9.20
C LYS A 87 -3.58 2.86 8.86
N MET A 88 -4.27 2.02 9.63
CA MET A 88 -4.26 0.56 9.43
C MET A 88 -4.93 0.14 8.12
N LEU A 89 -6.06 0.77 7.77
CA LEU A 89 -6.72 0.59 6.47
C LEU A 89 -5.82 1.03 5.31
N TRP A 90 -5.10 2.14 5.48
CA TRP A 90 -4.15 2.62 4.46
C TRP A 90 -3.05 1.61 4.21
N LEU A 91 -2.46 1.09 5.28
CA LEU A 91 -1.42 0.09 5.24
C LEU A 91 -1.90 -1.21 4.58
N PHE A 92 -3.08 -1.69 4.97
CA PHE A 92 -3.70 -2.86 4.35
C PHE A 92 -3.91 -2.63 2.85
N LEU A 93 -4.37 -1.44 2.45
CA LEU A 93 -4.54 -1.10 1.04
C LEU A 93 -3.22 -1.06 0.27
N LYS A 94 -2.14 -0.55 0.88
CA LYS A 94 -0.79 -0.59 0.28
C LYS A 94 -0.32 -2.02 0.03
N LEU A 95 -0.56 -2.93 0.97
CA LEU A 95 -0.24 -4.35 0.78
C LEU A 95 -1.03 -4.98 -0.36
N LEU A 96 -2.33 -4.64 -0.50
CA LEU A 96 -3.14 -5.10 -1.63
C LEU A 96 -2.59 -4.58 -2.97
N HIS A 97 -2.18 -3.32 -3.02
CA HIS A 97 -1.55 -2.74 -4.21
C HIS A 97 -0.23 -3.45 -4.56
N GLN A 98 0.59 -3.76 -3.56
CA GLN A 98 1.83 -4.51 -3.75
C GLN A 98 1.57 -5.92 -4.28
N LYS A 99 0.61 -6.63 -3.69
CA LYS A 99 0.14 -7.93 -4.18
C LYS A 99 -0.25 -7.86 -5.66
N ALA A 100 -1.10 -6.90 -6.03
CA ALA A 100 -1.54 -6.71 -7.41
C ALA A 100 -0.37 -6.43 -8.38
N GLY A 101 0.61 -5.63 -7.94
CA GLY A 101 1.84 -5.36 -8.71
C GLY A 101 2.68 -6.62 -8.95
N ILE A 102 2.87 -7.43 -7.91
CA ILE A 102 3.62 -8.70 -8.00
C ILE A 102 2.86 -9.69 -8.90
N GLU A 103 1.56 -9.87 -8.71
CA GLU A 103 0.73 -10.76 -9.53
C GLU A 103 0.78 -10.36 -11.02
N ARG A 104 0.73 -9.06 -11.34
CA ARG A 104 0.85 -8.56 -12.71
C ARG A 104 2.24 -8.78 -13.32
N PHE A 105 3.29 -8.66 -12.52
CA PHE A 105 4.65 -9.02 -12.94
C PHE A 105 4.74 -10.50 -13.30
N MET A 106 4.16 -11.37 -12.45
CA MET A 106 4.17 -12.82 -12.64
C MET A 106 3.26 -13.27 -13.78
N SER A 107 2.13 -12.60 -14.03
CA SER A 107 1.27 -12.92 -15.17
C SER A 107 1.93 -12.64 -16.52
N THR A 108 2.83 -11.65 -16.55
CA THR A 108 3.58 -11.28 -17.76
C THR A 108 4.80 -12.19 -17.97
N THR A 109 5.39 -12.70 -16.88
CA THR A 109 6.61 -13.52 -16.91
C THR A 109 6.27 -15.00 -16.76
N ARG A 110 6.35 -15.77 -17.84
CA ARG A 110 6.05 -17.21 -17.79
C ARG A 110 7.27 -18.03 -17.39
N ARG A 111 7.34 -18.49 -16.14
CA ARG A 111 8.42 -19.36 -15.64
C ARG A 111 8.76 -20.51 -16.59
N GLY A 112 7.76 -21.31 -16.98
CA GLY A 112 7.96 -22.47 -17.85
C GLY A 112 8.51 -22.12 -19.24
N GLN A 113 8.24 -20.91 -19.75
CA GLN A 113 8.84 -20.45 -21.00
C GLN A 113 10.34 -20.14 -20.81
N ILE A 114 10.71 -19.52 -19.69
CA ILE A 114 12.12 -19.23 -19.39
C ILE A 114 12.91 -20.52 -19.18
N GLU A 115 12.34 -21.49 -18.45
CA GLU A 115 12.96 -22.80 -18.24
C GLU A 115 13.16 -23.56 -19.56
N PHE A 116 12.16 -23.53 -20.45
CA PHE A 116 12.26 -24.14 -21.77
C PHE A 116 13.34 -23.47 -22.64
N GLU A 117 13.31 -22.14 -22.76
CA GLU A 117 14.32 -21.38 -23.53
C GLU A 117 15.74 -21.57 -22.98
N MET A 118 15.87 -21.76 -21.66
CA MET A 118 17.14 -22.05 -21.00
C MET A 118 17.65 -23.44 -21.35
N ALA A 119 16.80 -24.46 -21.26
CA ALA A 119 17.16 -25.83 -21.63
C ALA A 119 17.55 -25.95 -23.12
N GLU A 120 16.87 -25.21 -24.00
CA GLU A 120 17.25 -25.12 -25.41
C GLU A 120 18.64 -24.48 -25.61
N ALA A 121 18.91 -23.39 -24.89
CA ALA A 121 20.21 -22.71 -24.97
C ALA A 121 21.36 -23.56 -24.40
N GLU A 122 21.12 -24.28 -23.30
CA GLU A 122 22.07 -25.24 -22.73
C GLU A 122 22.37 -26.38 -23.70
N SER A 123 21.32 -26.97 -24.31
CA SER A 123 21.48 -28.00 -25.34
C SER A 123 22.22 -27.49 -26.57
N GLN A 124 22.01 -26.22 -26.95
CA GLN A 124 22.74 -25.59 -28.04
C GLN A 124 24.20 -25.39 -27.67
N LEU A 125 24.50 -24.91 -26.46
CA LEU A 125 25.86 -24.70 -25.95
C LEU A 125 26.67 -26.00 -26.00
N GLU A 126 26.09 -27.11 -25.54
CA GLU A 126 26.74 -28.42 -25.58
C GLU A 126 27.14 -28.84 -26.99
N ARG A 127 26.26 -28.62 -27.98
CA ARG A 127 26.53 -28.98 -29.39
C ARG A 127 27.63 -28.15 -30.03
N ILE A 128 27.77 -26.88 -29.63
CA ILE A 128 28.68 -25.95 -30.29
C ILE A 128 30.05 -25.83 -29.61
N ARG A 129 30.18 -26.30 -28.36
CA ARG A 129 31.31 -26.03 -27.47
C ARG A 129 32.69 -26.33 -28.05
N GLU A 130 32.82 -27.41 -28.82
CA GLU A 130 34.11 -27.88 -29.36
C GLU A 130 34.37 -27.45 -30.81
N HIS A 131 33.34 -27.02 -31.54
CA HIS A 131 33.40 -26.87 -33.00
C HIS A 131 33.04 -25.46 -33.49
N SER A 132 32.72 -24.55 -32.58
CA SER A 132 32.29 -23.19 -32.91
C SER A 132 33.26 -22.13 -32.41
N PRO A 133 33.25 -20.93 -33.02
CA PRO A 133 34.07 -19.81 -32.55
C PRO A 133 33.73 -19.43 -31.11
N GLU A 134 34.76 -19.15 -30.31
CA GLU A 134 34.67 -18.81 -28.88
C GLU A 134 33.67 -17.68 -28.59
N ARG A 135 33.56 -16.69 -29.49
CA ARG A 135 32.59 -15.60 -29.38
C ARG A 135 31.14 -16.08 -29.37
N LEU A 136 30.82 -17.12 -30.14
CA LEU A 136 29.46 -17.68 -30.17
C LEU A 136 29.16 -18.44 -28.87
N VAL A 137 30.12 -19.25 -28.40
CA VAL A 137 30.01 -19.97 -27.13
C VAL A 137 29.72 -18.98 -25.99
N LYS A 138 30.54 -17.93 -25.87
CA LYS A 138 30.36 -16.88 -24.86
C LYS A 138 29.00 -16.18 -24.95
N SER A 139 28.54 -15.86 -26.16
CA SER A 139 27.23 -15.21 -26.35
C SER A 139 26.06 -16.08 -25.87
N ILE A 140 26.15 -17.40 -26.01
CA ILE A 140 25.13 -18.33 -25.49
C ILE A 140 25.24 -18.47 -23.98
N GLU A 141 26.45 -18.53 -23.42
CA GLU A 141 26.66 -18.51 -21.97
C GLU A 141 26.04 -17.25 -21.32
N GLU A 142 26.29 -16.07 -21.88
CA GLU A 142 25.67 -14.81 -21.42
C GLU A 142 24.13 -14.85 -21.51
N LYS A 143 23.58 -15.48 -22.55
CA LYS A 143 22.13 -15.70 -22.69
C LYS A 143 21.60 -16.60 -21.56
N ILE A 144 22.29 -17.70 -21.26
CA ILE A 144 21.92 -18.63 -20.17
C ILE A 144 21.97 -17.92 -18.82
N ASP A 145 23.02 -17.14 -18.55
CA ASP A 145 23.14 -16.39 -17.31
C ASP A 145 22.01 -15.38 -17.15
N THR A 146 21.64 -14.66 -18.23
CA THR A 146 20.47 -13.78 -18.24
C THR A 146 19.18 -14.54 -17.90
N MET A 147 19.01 -15.77 -18.40
CA MET A 147 17.81 -16.58 -18.10
C MET A 147 17.79 -17.07 -16.65
N LYS A 148 18.94 -17.43 -16.08
CA LYS A 148 19.08 -17.76 -14.65
C LYS A 148 18.70 -16.59 -13.77
N ASP A 149 19.18 -15.38 -14.09
CA ASP A 149 18.83 -14.17 -13.35
C ASP A 149 17.33 -13.87 -13.41
N ARG A 150 16.71 -14.08 -14.58
CA ARG A 150 15.26 -13.95 -14.75
C ARG A 150 14.48 -14.96 -13.90
N LEU A 151 14.92 -16.21 -13.83
CA LEU A 151 14.30 -17.23 -12.97
C LEU A 151 14.46 -16.89 -11.49
N ALA A 152 15.67 -16.51 -11.05
CA ALA A 152 15.91 -16.09 -9.68
C ALA A 152 15.09 -14.86 -9.29
N ASN A 153 14.82 -13.95 -10.23
CA ASN A 153 13.91 -12.83 -10.00
C ASN A 153 12.44 -13.27 -9.90
N PHE A 154 12.01 -14.24 -10.71
CA PHE A 154 10.68 -14.82 -10.62
C PHE A 154 10.46 -15.52 -9.28
N ASP A 155 11.43 -16.32 -8.82
CA ASP A 155 11.37 -17.03 -7.54
C ASP A 155 11.28 -16.07 -6.35
N ARG A 156 12.10 -15.02 -6.35
CA ARG A 156 11.99 -13.96 -5.33
C ARG A 156 10.63 -13.26 -5.36
N ALA A 157 10.05 -13.02 -6.54
CA ALA A 157 8.72 -12.43 -6.64
C ALA A 157 7.63 -13.35 -6.08
N GLN A 158 7.74 -14.67 -6.28
CA GLN A 158 6.83 -15.65 -5.68
C GLN A 158 6.95 -15.64 -4.15
N GLU A 159 8.16 -15.66 -3.60
CA GLU A 159 8.39 -15.59 -2.15
C GLU A 159 7.83 -14.29 -1.56
N SER A 160 8.05 -13.15 -2.24
CA SER A 160 7.46 -11.87 -1.86
C SER A 160 5.94 -11.92 -1.86
N LEU A 161 5.31 -12.54 -2.87
CA LEU A 161 3.85 -12.68 -2.94
C LEU A 161 3.31 -13.46 -1.73
N ASP A 162 3.91 -14.61 -1.44
CA ASP A 162 3.50 -15.48 -0.33
C ASP A 162 3.60 -14.72 1.01
N LEU A 163 4.68 -13.95 1.19
CA LEU A 163 4.88 -13.13 2.38
C LEU A 163 3.88 -11.96 2.44
N THR A 164 3.62 -11.25 1.34
CA THR A 164 2.59 -10.20 1.29
C THR A 164 1.20 -10.75 1.63
N MET A 165 0.85 -11.94 1.15
CA MET A 165 -0.44 -12.58 1.48
C MET A 165 -0.54 -12.91 2.98
N ALA A 166 0.51 -13.46 3.57
CA ALA A 166 0.54 -13.70 5.02
C ALA A 166 0.44 -12.40 5.84
N GLU A 167 1.08 -11.33 5.37
CA GLU A 167 1.01 -10.01 6.00
C GLU A 167 -0.38 -9.36 5.88
N LEU A 168 -1.07 -9.55 4.75
CA LEU A 168 -2.47 -9.14 4.57
C LEU A 168 -3.38 -9.84 5.59
N ASP A 169 -3.27 -11.16 5.69
CA ASP A 169 -4.07 -11.97 6.63
C ASP A 169 -3.81 -11.56 8.07
N LYS A 170 -2.53 -11.38 8.43
CA LYS A 170 -2.12 -10.93 9.77
C LYS A 170 -2.67 -9.54 10.08
N THR A 171 -2.61 -8.61 9.13
CA THR A 171 -3.07 -7.23 9.30
C THR A 171 -4.59 -7.19 9.45
N GLU A 172 -5.33 -7.96 8.65
CA GLU A 172 -6.78 -8.09 8.77
C GLU A 172 -7.19 -8.67 10.13
N GLN A 173 -6.52 -9.73 10.60
CA GLN A 173 -6.77 -10.31 11.93
C GLN A 173 -6.50 -9.30 13.05
N LYS A 174 -5.42 -8.53 12.95
CA LYS A 174 -5.09 -7.48 13.92
C LYS A 174 -6.14 -6.36 13.95
N ILE A 175 -6.60 -5.90 12.78
CA ILE A 175 -7.67 -4.90 12.68
C ILE A 175 -8.94 -5.45 13.35
N ASN A 176 -9.32 -6.69 13.02
CA ASN A 176 -10.47 -7.35 13.63
C ASN A 176 -10.34 -7.47 15.16
N HIS A 177 -9.16 -7.82 15.66
CA HIS A 177 -8.90 -7.91 17.10
C HIS A 177 -8.99 -6.53 17.78
N ILE A 178 -8.38 -5.49 17.21
CA ILE A 178 -8.47 -4.11 17.71
C ILE A 178 -9.94 -3.67 17.78
N CYS A 179 -10.68 -4.00 16.73
CA CYS A 179 -12.11 -3.76 16.61
C CYS A 179 -12.92 -4.47 17.71
N GLU A 180 -12.61 -5.73 18.01
CA GLU A 180 -13.27 -6.52 19.07
C GLU A 180 -12.90 -6.03 20.47
N THR A 181 -11.61 -5.86 20.74
CA THR A 181 -11.08 -5.38 22.03
C THR A 181 -11.51 -3.94 22.32
N GLY A 182 -11.67 -3.13 21.27
CA GLY A 182 -12.23 -1.80 21.32
C GLY A 182 -13.69 -1.76 21.79
N LEU A 183 -14.47 -2.84 21.64
CA LEU A 183 -15.83 -2.93 22.18
C LEU A 183 -15.85 -3.29 23.67
N THR A 184 -14.86 -4.05 24.15
CA THR A 184 -14.82 -4.53 25.55
C THR A 184 -14.35 -3.49 26.57
N GLY A 185 -14.07 -2.25 26.14
CA GLY A 185 -13.75 -1.14 27.03
C GLY A 185 -12.29 -1.05 27.48
N MET A 186 -11.34 -1.66 26.76
CA MET A 186 -9.91 -1.50 27.06
C MET A 186 -9.47 -0.04 26.88
N ASP A 187 -8.58 0.39 27.79
CA ASP A 187 -8.01 1.74 27.84
C ASP A 187 -7.38 2.10 26.49
N SER A 188 -7.60 3.35 26.08
CA SER A 188 -7.21 3.79 24.74
C SER A 188 -5.71 3.87 24.51
N ASP A 189 -4.93 3.97 25.59
CA ASP A 189 -3.47 4.06 25.52
C ASP A 189 -2.86 2.71 25.12
N ASP A 190 -3.41 1.59 25.59
CA ASP A 190 -2.96 0.25 25.19
C ASP A 190 -3.26 -0.06 23.73
N LEU A 191 -4.39 0.44 23.22
CA LEU A 191 -4.77 0.32 21.82
C LEU A 191 -3.88 1.16 20.90
N SER A 192 -3.51 2.37 21.35
CA SER A 192 -2.56 3.25 20.65
C SER A 192 -1.21 2.56 20.45
N ILE A 193 -0.63 2.05 21.53
CA ILE A 193 0.68 1.38 21.53
C ILE A 193 0.68 0.14 20.62
N GLN A 194 -0.40 -0.64 20.66
CA GLN A 194 -0.54 -1.80 19.78
C GLN A 194 -0.62 -1.38 18.31
N ILE A 195 -1.36 -0.33 17.97
CA ILE A 195 -1.50 0.12 16.58
C ILE A 195 -0.20 0.71 16.04
N ASP A 196 0.53 1.51 16.83
CA ASP A 196 1.83 2.06 16.43
C ASP A 196 2.85 0.94 16.26
N SER A 197 2.91 -0.03 17.18
CA SER A 197 3.76 -1.22 17.05
C SER A 197 3.44 -2.04 15.79
N ILE A 198 2.16 -2.20 15.47
CA ILE A 198 1.75 -2.90 14.25
C ILE A 198 2.16 -2.11 13.01
N SER A 199 1.95 -0.81 13.00
CA SER A 199 2.30 0.08 11.89
C SER A 199 3.82 0.07 11.63
N ASP A 200 4.63 0.06 12.70
CA ASP A 200 6.09 -0.03 12.61
C ASP A 200 6.56 -1.40 12.12
N THR A 201 5.98 -2.48 12.63
CA THR A 201 6.30 -3.83 12.14
C THR A 201 5.96 -3.97 10.66
N LEU A 202 4.84 -3.39 10.22
CA LEU A 202 4.41 -3.49 8.83
C LEU A 202 5.24 -2.61 7.89
N ARG A 203 5.63 -1.41 8.32
CA ARG A 203 6.59 -0.56 7.60
C ARG A 203 7.94 -1.27 7.44
N THR A 204 8.38 -1.98 8.48
CA THR A 204 9.63 -2.76 8.43
C THR A 204 9.50 -3.96 7.49
N SER A 205 8.36 -4.66 7.53
CA SER A 205 8.05 -5.75 6.60
C SER A 205 8.01 -5.27 5.15
N ASP A 206 7.36 -4.14 4.85
CA ASP A 206 7.31 -3.56 3.51
C ASP A 206 8.71 -3.35 2.91
N GLN A 207 9.64 -2.81 3.73
CA GLN A 207 11.03 -2.62 3.31
C GLN A 207 11.78 -3.90 2.97
N GLN A 208 11.39 -5.04 3.57
CA GLN A 208 12.04 -6.34 3.40
C GLN A 208 11.39 -7.18 2.29
N ILE A 209 10.09 -7.02 2.08
CA ILE A 209 9.30 -7.85 1.16
C ILE A 209 9.50 -7.43 -0.29
N VAL A 210 9.70 -6.14 -0.56
CA VAL A 210 9.56 -5.60 -1.91
C VAL A 210 10.91 -5.43 -2.62
N PRO A 211 11.09 -6.01 -3.82
CA PRO A 211 12.26 -5.76 -4.65
C PRO A 211 12.42 -4.25 -4.96
N PRO A 212 13.64 -3.71 -5.08
CA PRO A 212 13.88 -2.26 -5.21
C PRO A 212 13.20 -1.59 -6.41
N GLY A 213 12.82 -2.34 -7.46
CA GLY A 213 12.06 -1.81 -8.61
C GLY A 213 10.53 -1.78 -8.44
N LEU A 214 10.01 -2.44 -7.42
CA LEU A 214 8.59 -2.49 -7.04
C LEU A 214 8.30 -1.69 -5.76
N ARG A 215 9.34 -1.20 -5.07
CA ARG A 215 9.20 -0.33 -3.89
C ARG A 215 8.38 0.88 -4.29
N SER A 216 7.17 0.93 -3.75
CA SER A 216 6.12 1.80 -4.23
C SER A 216 6.44 3.27 -4.03
N ILE A 217 5.87 4.12 -4.89
CA ILE A 217 5.85 5.59 -4.90
C ILE A 217 5.16 6.19 -3.65
N LEU A 218 4.84 5.37 -2.64
CA LEU A 218 3.88 5.66 -1.57
C LEU A 218 4.51 5.83 -0.17
N ASP A 219 5.84 5.86 -0.07
CA ASP A 219 6.55 5.73 1.22
C ASP A 219 6.41 6.92 2.20
N ASP A 220 5.89 8.08 1.77
CA ASP A 220 5.84 9.29 2.63
C ASP A 220 4.47 9.98 2.71
N GLU A 221 3.38 9.29 2.37
CA GLU A 221 2.06 9.92 2.32
C GLU A 221 1.16 9.62 3.53
N ALA A 222 0.57 10.69 4.07
CA ALA A 222 -0.42 10.62 5.12
C ALA A 222 -1.64 9.78 4.68
N PRO A 223 -2.21 8.95 5.57
CA PRO A 223 -3.37 8.14 5.27
C PRO A 223 -4.58 9.03 4.95
N PRO A 224 -5.36 8.72 3.91
CA PRO A 224 -6.61 9.42 3.68
C PRO A 224 -7.64 9.00 4.74
N SER A 225 -8.63 9.86 4.98
CA SER A 225 -9.70 9.56 5.94
C SER A 225 -10.71 8.59 5.33
N PHE A 226 -10.54 7.29 5.57
CA PHE A 226 -11.42 6.25 5.05
C PHE A 226 -12.74 6.18 5.80
N ILE A 227 -12.71 6.41 7.11
CA ILE A 227 -13.88 6.22 7.97
C ILE A 227 -14.79 7.45 7.94
N THR A 228 -14.21 8.65 8.03
CA THR A 228 -14.98 9.91 8.06
C THR A 228 -15.50 10.33 6.69
N THR A 229 -14.80 9.97 5.61
CA THR A 229 -15.20 10.31 4.23
C THR A 229 -16.05 9.18 3.65
N ALA A 230 -17.29 9.04 4.14
CA ALA A 230 -18.18 7.95 3.72
C ALA A 230 -18.63 8.03 2.24
N ALA A 231 -18.52 9.19 1.59
CA ALA A 231 -19.32 9.49 0.39
C ALA A 231 -18.67 9.20 -0.98
N SER A 232 -17.37 8.93 -1.11
CA SER A 232 -16.69 8.99 -2.42
C SER A 232 -16.06 7.68 -2.93
N MET A 233 -16.29 6.55 -2.27
CA MET A 233 -15.65 5.27 -2.63
C MET A 233 -16.63 4.08 -2.58
N GLN A 234 -17.86 4.23 -3.05
CA GLN A 234 -18.69 3.05 -3.25
C GLN A 234 -18.25 2.34 -4.54
N PRO A 235 -18.10 1.00 -4.53
CA PRO A 235 -18.01 0.25 -5.79
C PRO A 235 -19.31 0.48 -6.57
N GLN A 236 -19.18 0.83 -7.85
CA GLN A 236 -20.33 0.92 -8.77
C GLN A 236 -20.94 -0.45 -9.02
#